data_AF-A0A957BAH9-F1
#
_entry.id   AF-A0A957BAH9-F1
#
_cell.length_a   1.000
_cell.length_b   1.000
_cell.length_c   1.000
_cell.angle_alpha   90.00
_cell.angle_beta   90.00
_cell.angle_gamma   90.00
#
_symmetry.space_group_name_H-M   'P 1'
#
loop_
_entity.id
_entity.type
_entity.pdbx_description
1 polymer ?
#
loop_
_entity_poly.entity_id
_entity_poly.type
_entity_poly.pdbx_seq_one_letter_code
_entity_poly.pdbx_strand_id
1 'polypeptide(L)'
;MQSNGATIVSIHVGKPAQHGPDAISDKPWESGIVKQPVTGKIWLDTLNLEGDGQHDLKNHGGPFRAVLGYSADHYPIWREELAYPDLSYGNFGENFTISGLEESTVCLGDV
;
A
#
# COMPACT_ATOMS: atom_id res chain seq x y z
N MET A 1 13.18 15.03 -23.97
CA MET A 1 12.32 14.84 -22.79
C MET A 1 12.86 13.61 -22.07
N GLN A 2 13.37 13.76 -20.84
CA GLN A 2 13.77 12.59 -20.06
C GLN A 2 12.50 11.79 -19.79
N SER A 3 12.51 10.50 -20.13
CA SER A 3 11.49 9.57 -19.64
C SER A 3 11.67 9.49 -18.13
N ASN A 4 10.89 10.25 -17.37
CA ASN A 4 10.80 10.03 -15.93
C ASN A 4 10.11 8.68 -15.75
N GLY A 5 10.89 7.61 -15.66
CA GLY A 5 10.37 6.26 -15.46
C GLY A 5 9.75 6.12 -14.08
N ALA A 6 8.73 5.26 -13.99
CA ALA A 6 8.12 4.87 -12.71
C ALA A 6 9.18 4.32 -11.75
N THR A 7 9.11 4.71 -10.48
CA THR A 7 10.03 4.22 -9.43
C THR A 7 9.25 3.81 -8.20
N ILE A 8 9.52 2.61 -7.66
CA ILE A 8 9.05 2.24 -6.33
C ILE A 8 9.94 2.97 -5.31
N VAL A 9 9.38 3.97 -4.62
CA VAL A 9 10.10 4.81 -3.66
C VAL A 9 10.06 4.24 -2.24
N SER A 10 9.10 3.36 -1.94
CA SER A 10 9.05 2.61 -0.68
C SER A 10 8.29 1.29 -0.87
N ILE A 11 8.70 0.29 -0.09
CA ILE A 11 8.05 -1.03 -0.02
C ILE A 11 7.59 -1.27 1.41
N HIS A 12 6.34 -1.71 1.59
CA HIS A 12 5.78 -2.02 2.90
C HIS A 12 5.14 -3.40 2.92
N VAL A 13 5.32 -4.11 4.03
CA VAL A 13 4.68 -5.39 4.30
C VAL A 13 4.13 -5.43 5.72
N GLY A 14 3.06 -6.19 5.93
CA GLY A 14 2.47 -6.39 7.24
C GLY A 14 1.49 -7.56 7.21
N LYS A 15 1.40 -8.28 8.33
CA LYS A 15 0.39 -9.34 8.49
C LYS A 15 -0.87 -8.76 9.12
N PRO A 16 -2.03 -9.37 8.89
CA PRO A 16 -3.23 -9.06 9.64
C PRO A 16 -2.95 -9.08 11.13
N ALA A 17 -3.37 -8.02 11.80
CA ALA A 17 -3.24 -7.85 13.23
C ALA A 17 -4.57 -7.37 13.80
N GLN A 18 -4.80 -7.71 15.06
CA GLN A 18 -5.93 -7.21 15.82
C GLN A 18 -5.63 -5.76 16.24
N HIS A 19 -6.59 -4.89 15.98
CA HIS A 19 -6.60 -3.48 16.35
C HIS A 19 -7.62 -3.26 17.46
N GLY A 20 -7.41 -2.21 18.24
CA GLY A 20 -8.30 -1.82 19.33
C GLY A 20 -9.65 -1.26 18.85
N PRO A 21 -10.55 -0.91 19.79
CA PRO A 21 -11.76 -0.18 19.45
C PRO A 21 -11.42 1.11 18.68
N ASP A 22 -12.31 1.52 17.78
CA ASP A 22 -12.17 2.70 16.96
C ASP A 22 -13.33 3.69 17.18
N ALA A 23 -13.36 4.76 16.39
CA ALA A 23 -14.39 5.80 16.50
C ALA A 23 -15.81 5.30 16.11
N ILE A 24 -15.93 4.09 15.55
CA ILE A 24 -17.18 3.51 15.03
C ILE A 24 -17.65 2.37 15.93
N SER A 25 -16.75 1.59 16.53
CA SER A 25 -17.08 0.45 17.38
C SER A 25 -16.14 0.25 18.56
N ASP A 26 -16.71 -0.07 19.72
CA ASP A 26 -15.97 -0.51 20.92
C ASP A 26 -15.41 -1.94 20.80
N LYS A 27 -15.60 -2.60 19.66
CA LYS A 27 -15.10 -3.96 19.42
C LYS A 27 -13.74 -3.92 18.72
N PRO A 28 -12.83 -4.85 19.07
CA PRO A 28 -11.63 -5.02 18.29
C PRO A 28 -11.97 -5.47 16.87
N TRP A 29 -11.14 -5.07 15.91
CA TRP A 29 -11.23 -5.44 14.50
C TRP A 29 -9.87 -5.96 14.02
N GLU A 30 -9.85 -6.69 12.91
CA GLU A 30 -8.62 -7.26 12.36
C GLU A 30 -8.40 -6.75 10.94
N SER A 31 -7.15 -6.37 10.64
CA SER A 31 -6.79 -5.88 9.31
C SER A 31 -5.30 -5.96 9.06
N GLY A 32 -4.93 -6.13 7.79
CA GLY A 32 -3.56 -6.00 7.29
C GLY A 32 -3.22 -4.59 6.78
N ILE A 33 -4.04 -3.58 7.08
CA ILE A 33 -3.81 -2.20 6.58
C ILE A 33 -2.50 -1.61 7.11
N VAL A 34 -2.11 -1.93 8.35
CA VAL A 34 -0.88 -1.42 8.94
C VAL A 34 0.31 -2.26 8.46
N LYS A 35 1.18 -1.62 7.67
CA LYS A 35 2.40 -2.21 7.13
C LYS A 35 3.63 -1.43 7.59
N GLN A 36 4.79 -2.09 7.58
CA GLN A 36 6.07 -1.50 7.96
C GLN A 36 6.99 -1.43 6.74
N PRO A 37 7.81 -0.37 6.62
CA PRO A 37 8.74 -0.24 5.51
C PRO A 37 9.82 -1.34 5.57
N VAL A 38 10.18 -1.86 4.40
CA VAL A 38 11.25 -2.84 4.22
C VAL A 38 12.41 -2.18 3.49
N THR A 39 13.63 -2.53 3.89
CA THR A 39 14.86 -2.09 3.21
C THR A 39 15.49 -3.25 2.44
N GLY A 40 16.09 -2.93 1.29
CA GLY A 40 16.76 -3.92 0.45
C GLY A 40 15.80 -4.70 -0.46
N LYS A 41 16.26 -5.86 -0.93
CA LYS A 41 15.50 -6.72 -1.83
C LYS A 41 14.49 -7.54 -1.05
N ILE A 42 13.32 -7.76 -1.65
CA ILE A 42 12.25 -8.60 -1.10
C ILE A 42 11.74 -9.54 -2.18
N TRP A 43 11.31 -10.73 -1.79
CA TRP A 43 10.71 -11.68 -2.71
C TRP A 43 9.23 -11.35 -2.94
N LEU A 44 8.81 -11.33 -4.20
CA LEU A 44 7.40 -11.26 -4.60
C LEU A 44 6.98 -12.61 -5.18
N ASP A 45 6.09 -13.31 -4.47
CA ASP A 45 5.47 -14.53 -4.96
C ASP A 45 4.14 -14.21 -5.66
N THR A 46 3.52 -15.23 -6.25
CA THR A 46 2.26 -15.19 -6.97
C THR A 46 1.11 -14.60 -6.15
N LEU A 47 1.18 -14.70 -4.82
CA LEU A 47 0.10 -14.28 -3.93
C LEU A 47 0.39 -13.02 -3.11
N ASN A 48 1.64 -12.77 -2.72
CA ASN A 48 2.03 -11.65 -1.86
C ASN A 48 3.55 -11.41 -1.90
N LEU A 49 3.98 -10.28 -1.36
CA LEU A 49 5.36 -10.07 -0.90
C LEU A 49 5.68 -10.94 0.33
N GLU A 50 6.92 -11.35 0.45
CA GLU A 50 7.39 -12.05 1.66
C GLU A 50 7.16 -11.18 2.91
N GLY A 51 6.48 -11.76 3.91
CA GLY A 51 6.14 -11.06 5.15
C GLY A 51 4.83 -10.28 5.12
N ASP A 52 4.17 -10.16 3.95
CA ASP A 52 2.87 -9.51 3.82
C ASP A 52 1.70 -10.48 3.99
N GLY A 53 0.52 -9.96 4.32
CA GLY A 53 -0.70 -10.74 4.39
C GLY A 53 -1.98 -9.91 4.38
N GLN A 54 -3.06 -10.59 4.00
CA GLN A 54 -4.41 -10.03 3.90
C GLN A 54 -5.33 -10.77 4.87
N HIS A 55 -6.28 -10.07 5.48
CA HIS A 55 -7.17 -10.68 6.49
C HIS A 55 -8.26 -11.55 5.84
N ASP A 56 -9.10 -10.95 4.99
CA ASP A 56 -10.17 -11.67 4.30
C ASP A 56 -9.71 -12.13 2.91
N LEU A 57 -9.17 -13.35 2.86
CA LEU A 57 -8.67 -13.95 1.62
C LEU A 57 -9.76 -14.31 0.61
N LYS A 58 -11.03 -14.42 1.03
CA LYS A 58 -12.13 -14.71 0.11
C LYS A 58 -12.41 -13.49 -0.78
N ASN A 59 -12.41 -12.30 -0.18
CA ASN A 59 -12.74 -11.06 -0.88
C ASN A 59 -11.52 -10.27 -1.34
N HIS A 60 -10.39 -10.35 -0.62
CA HIS A 60 -9.19 -9.56 -0.91
C HIS A 60 -8.00 -10.41 -1.36
N GLY A 61 -8.06 -11.74 -1.23
CA GLY A 61 -6.98 -12.63 -1.62
C GLY A 61 -6.88 -12.90 -3.12
N GLY A 62 -5.80 -13.61 -3.49
CA GLY A 62 -5.58 -14.16 -4.83
C GLY A 62 -4.60 -13.35 -5.69
N PRO A 63 -4.14 -13.93 -6.81
CA PRO A 63 -3.02 -13.38 -7.60
C PRO A 63 -3.30 -12.01 -8.21
N PHE A 64 -4.57 -11.69 -8.51
CA PHE A 64 -4.96 -10.38 -9.05
C PHE A 64 -5.01 -9.27 -8.00
N ARG A 65 -4.74 -9.60 -6.73
CA ARG A 65 -4.70 -8.68 -5.59
C ARG A 65 -3.46 -8.93 -4.74
N ALA A 66 -2.38 -9.41 -5.35
CA ALA A 66 -1.15 -9.79 -4.66
C ALA A 66 -0.38 -8.60 -4.08
N VAL A 67 -0.55 -7.41 -4.66
CA VAL A 67 0.15 -6.18 -4.29
C VAL A 67 -0.81 -5.01 -4.47
N LEU A 68 -0.82 -4.09 -3.52
CA LEU A 68 -1.44 -2.78 -3.67
C LEU A 68 -0.37 -1.73 -4.01
N GLY A 69 -0.54 -1.00 -5.10
CA GLY A 69 0.26 0.17 -5.47
C GLY A 69 -0.48 1.47 -5.17
N TYR A 70 0.22 2.50 -4.73
CA TYR A 70 -0.33 3.84 -4.54
C TYR A 70 0.65 4.91 -5.00
N SER A 71 0.14 5.97 -5.64
CA SER A 71 0.98 7.03 -6.17
C SER A 71 1.59 7.87 -5.05
N ALA A 72 2.92 8.03 -5.09
CA ALA A 72 3.65 8.95 -4.25
C ALA A 72 3.20 10.40 -4.47
N ASP A 73 2.70 10.70 -5.67
CA ASP A 73 2.37 12.05 -6.13
C ASP A 73 1.08 12.58 -5.47
N HIS A 74 0.28 11.69 -4.87
CA HIS A 74 -0.92 12.06 -4.09
C HIS A 74 -0.62 12.45 -2.65
N TYR A 75 0.52 12.04 -2.09
CA TYR A 75 0.84 12.31 -0.67
C TYR A 75 0.92 13.79 -0.30
N PRO A 76 1.52 14.69 -1.11
CA PRO A 76 1.51 16.12 -0.81
C PRO A 76 0.10 16.68 -0.65
N ILE A 77 -0.83 16.29 -1.52
CA ILE A 77 -2.23 16.72 -1.49
C ILE A 77 -2.89 16.25 -0.20
N TRP A 78 -2.75 14.97 0.15
CA TRP A 78 -3.37 14.43 1.37
C TRP A 78 -2.80 15.00 2.66
N ARG A 79 -1.50 15.31 2.71
CA ARG A 79 -0.89 15.99 3.86
C ARG A 79 -1.52 17.36 4.10
N GLU A 80 -1.82 18.09 3.03
CA GLU A 80 -2.48 19.39 3.09
C GLU A 80 -3.96 19.25 3.46
N GLU A 81 -4.73 18.49 2.69
CA GLU A 81 -6.18 18.32 2.86
C GLU A 81 -6.56 17.77 4.25
N LEU A 82 -5.75 16.86 4.79
CA LEU A 82 -5.98 16.27 6.12
C LEU A 82 -5.34 17.05 7.26
N ALA A 83 -4.62 18.14 6.97
CA ALA A 83 -3.76 18.85 7.93
C ALA A 83 -2.84 17.91 8.72
N TYR A 84 -2.31 16.88 8.04
CA TYR A 84 -1.51 15.82 8.64
C TYR A 84 -0.16 15.69 7.93
N PRO A 85 0.81 16.57 8.26
CA PRO A 85 2.09 16.64 7.56
C PRO A 85 2.94 15.37 7.68
N ASP A 86 2.74 14.59 8.75
CA ASP A 86 3.47 13.35 9.04
C ASP A 86 2.87 12.13 8.31
N LEU A 87 1.86 12.31 7.45
CA LEU A 87 1.31 11.24 6.62
C LEU A 87 2.43 10.63 5.76
N SER A 88 2.83 9.43 6.16
CA SER A 88 4.00 8.72 5.64
C SER A 88 3.59 7.68 4.62
N TYR A 89 4.53 7.28 3.77
CA TYR A 89 4.34 6.20 2.81
C TYR A 89 3.90 4.91 3.52
N GLY A 90 3.01 4.14 2.89
CA GLY A 90 2.37 2.96 3.48
C GLY A 90 1.10 3.25 4.28
N ASN A 91 0.75 4.52 4.55
CA ASN A 91 -0.43 4.85 5.36
C ASN A 91 -1.77 4.58 4.66
N PHE A 92 -1.77 4.38 3.33
CA PHE A 92 -2.93 3.89 2.59
C PHE A 92 -2.96 2.35 2.52
N GLY A 93 -2.06 1.69 3.27
CA GLY A 93 -1.92 0.24 3.34
C GLY A 93 -1.32 -0.39 2.09
N GLU A 94 -0.73 0.42 1.21
CA GLU A 94 -0.09 -0.01 -0.01
C GLU A 94 1.20 -0.78 0.27
N ASN A 95 1.48 -1.75 -0.60
CA ASN A 95 2.75 -2.43 -0.61
C ASN A 95 3.82 -1.61 -1.32
N PHE A 96 3.48 -0.99 -2.45
CA PHE A 96 4.39 -0.16 -3.24
C PHE A 96 3.90 1.28 -3.28
N THR A 97 4.72 2.19 -2.77
CA THR A 97 4.54 3.61 -3.05
C THR A 97 5.34 3.95 -4.30
N ILE A 98 4.69 4.48 -5.33
CA ILE A 98 5.24 4.59 -6.68
C ILE A 98 5.24 6.06 -7.13
N SER A 99 6.40 6.60 -7.51
CA SER A 99 6.49 7.94 -8.10
C SER A 99 6.45 7.89 -9.63
N GLY A 100 5.84 8.90 -10.26
CA GLY A 100 5.81 9.02 -11.72
C GLY A 100 4.75 8.15 -12.41
N LEU A 101 3.85 7.55 -11.64
CA LEU A 101 2.63 6.91 -12.13
C LEU A 101 1.43 7.44 -11.34
N GLU A 102 0.35 7.70 -12.07
CA GLU A 102 -0.96 8.07 -11.54
C GLU A 102 -2.05 7.41 -12.39
N GLU A 103 -3.28 7.38 -11.89
CA GLU A 103 -4.40 6.65 -12.46
C GLU A 103 -4.73 7.09 -13.90
N SER A 104 -4.36 8.31 -14.30
CA SER A 104 -4.56 8.83 -15.66
C SER A 104 -3.59 8.23 -16.69
N THR A 105 -2.47 7.67 -16.22
CA THR A 105 -1.35 7.18 -17.05
C THR A 105 -1.20 5.66 -17.01
N VAL A 106 -1.66 5.03 -15.92
CA VAL A 106 -1.66 3.57 -15.77
C VAL A 106 -2.85 2.96 -16.50
N CYS A 107 -2.59 1.92 -17.28
CA CYS A 107 -3.59 1.16 -18.01
C CYS A 107 -3.73 -0.28 -17.48
N LEU A 108 -4.93 -0.85 -17.65
CA LEU A 108 -5.14 -2.27 -17.39
C LEU A 108 -4.29 -3.10 -18.36
N GLY A 109 -3.42 -3.96 -17.82
CA GLY A 109 -2.55 -4.84 -18.61
C GLY A 109 -1.15 -4.30 -18.88
N ASP A 110 -0.77 -3.17 -18.30
CA ASP A 110 0.62 -2.69 -18.31
C ASP A 110 1.58 -3.73 -17.68
N VAL A 111 2.80 -3.82 -18.23
CA VAL A 111 3.88 -4.75 -17.84
C VAL A 111 5.20 -4.02 -17.66
#